data_AF-A0A7J6R374-F1
#
_entry.id   AF-A0A7J6R374-F1
#
_cell.length_a   1.000
_cell.length_b   1.000
_cell.length_c   1.000
_cell.angle_alpha   90.00
_cell.angle_beta   90.00
_cell.angle_gamma   90.00
#
_symmetry.space_group_name_H-M   'P 1'
#
loop_
_entity.id
_entity.type
_entity.pdbx_description
1 polymer ?
#
loop_
_entity_poly.entity_id
_entity_poly.type
_entity_poly.pdbx_seq_one_letter_code
_entity_poly.pdbx_strand_id
1 'polypeptide(L)'
;SYASVAERNEYLSQKVESKSKRLEEVEGLLEKQTAQIGEDQQEIDRVTAEIARLEAESEAYSRQDSMADIETTERDITDTQNKIREKTKAITGLREQEGVLSKERQELLEAVWRTAPPAVREGYTWLMESGIDGIHGLLIEHVDILEQYRLCAEVTGGLSLFNVLVENDEVGEECLNFIREKQAEIGKPLRITLTPLEQVRAIINDVDYPRGELPDILPLIDVIESPDWARCAVEQVWRKHVLIPDLEIGSKLADFHLDGVTESGDTITWKGLMKGGYIDPRRYTRLRNWYRAEDLEEDLRKVGDAIAEAEGEVRQLRTTETELEQHLVDLRFTAQTRFNAECARVRQ
;
A
#
# COMPACT_ATOMS: atom_id res chain seq x y z
N SER A 1 -59.40 56.61 92.38
CA SER A 1 -59.31 57.77 93.28
C SER A 1 -58.53 57.31 94.50
N TYR A 2 -57.36 57.86 94.76
CA TYR A 2 -56.49 57.42 95.88
C TYR A 2 -56.73 58.36 97.07
N ALA A 3 -57.05 57.83 98.25
CA ALA A 3 -57.52 58.64 99.39
C ALA A 3 -56.37 59.34 100.15
N SER A 4 -55.11 58.97 99.89
CA SER A 4 -53.93 59.70 100.34
C SER A 4 -52.70 59.52 99.44
N VAL A 5 -51.73 60.42 99.57
CA VAL A 5 -50.42 60.34 98.88
C VAL A 5 -49.65 59.07 99.27
N ALA A 6 -49.87 58.54 100.48
CA ALA A 6 -49.22 57.32 100.97
C ALA A 6 -49.72 56.06 100.23
N GLU A 7 -51.03 55.87 100.08
CA GLU A 7 -51.60 54.72 99.35
C GLU A 7 -51.22 54.73 97.86
N ARG A 8 -51.13 55.92 97.26
CA ARG A 8 -50.66 56.07 95.87
C ARG A 8 -49.19 55.65 95.75
N ASN A 9 -48.34 56.05 96.70
CA ASN A 9 -46.91 55.72 96.69
C ASN A 9 -46.66 54.23 96.97
N GLU A 10 -47.50 53.57 97.76
CA GLU A 10 -47.40 52.14 98.05
C GLU A 10 -47.86 51.27 96.86
N TYR A 11 -48.99 51.62 96.23
CA TYR A 11 -49.40 50.98 94.97
C TYR A 11 -48.38 51.20 93.84
N LEU A 12 -47.83 52.41 93.72
CA LEU A 12 -46.75 52.70 92.76
C LEU A 12 -45.48 51.90 93.09
N SER A 13 -45.11 51.76 94.37
CA SER A 13 -43.94 50.96 94.77
C SER A 13 -44.12 49.48 94.44
N GLN A 14 -45.28 48.87 94.72
CA GLN A 14 -45.55 47.48 94.33
C GLN A 14 -45.56 47.28 92.81
N LYS A 15 -46.05 48.28 92.06
CA LYS A 15 -46.05 48.23 90.58
C LYS A 15 -44.66 48.43 90.01
N VAL A 16 -43.82 49.25 90.65
CA VAL A 16 -42.40 49.40 90.34
C VAL A 16 -41.68 48.10 90.65
N GLU A 17 -41.89 47.48 91.81
CA GLU A 17 -41.21 46.25 92.21
C GLU A 17 -41.59 45.04 91.36
N SER A 18 -42.88 44.87 91.04
CA SER A 18 -43.33 43.81 90.12
C SER A 18 -42.85 44.03 88.67
N LYS A 19 -42.75 45.28 88.22
CA LYS A 19 -42.11 45.60 86.93
C LYS A 19 -40.60 45.39 86.99
N SER A 20 -39.94 45.68 88.11
CA SER A 20 -38.51 45.49 88.32
C SER A 20 -38.15 44.01 88.24
N LYS A 21 -38.91 43.14 88.94
CA LYS A 21 -38.74 41.68 88.83
C LYS A 21 -38.96 41.14 87.42
N ARG A 22 -39.98 41.63 86.70
CA ARG A 22 -40.18 41.25 85.28
C ARG A 22 -39.06 41.78 84.39
N LEU A 23 -38.49 42.95 84.70
CA LEU A 23 -37.34 43.49 83.98
C LEU A 23 -36.12 42.60 84.18
N GLU A 24 -35.86 42.19 85.42
CA GLU A 24 -34.74 41.33 85.80
C GLU A 24 -34.87 39.90 85.20
N GLU A 25 -36.08 39.33 85.17
CA GLU A 25 -36.35 38.06 84.47
C GLU A 25 -36.16 38.18 82.95
N VAL A 26 -36.62 39.28 82.35
CA VAL A 26 -36.46 39.54 80.92
C VAL A 26 -35.00 39.80 80.57
N GLU A 27 -34.25 40.54 81.40
CA GLU A 27 -32.82 40.78 81.25
C GLU A 27 -32.03 39.47 81.34
N GLY A 28 -32.32 38.60 82.32
CA GLY A 28 -31.67 37.30 82.44
C GLY A 28 -31.99 36.35 81.27
N LEU A 29 -33.21 36.41 80.71
CA LEU A 29 -33.56 35.69 79.49
C LEU A 29 -32.86 36.28 78.26
N LEU A 30 -32.76 37.61 78.18
CA LEU A 30 -32.05 38.31 77.13
C LEU A 30 -30.59 37.90 77.13
N GLU A 31 -29.93 37.92 78.29
CA GLU A 31 -28.52 37.57 78.45
C GLU A 31 -28.23 36.12 78.05
N LYS A 32 -29.10 35.18 78.45
CA LYS A 32 -29.02 33.78 77.99
C LYS A 32 -29.22 33.63 76.48
N GLN A 33 -30.20 34.32 75.90
CA GLN A 33 -30.41 34.31 74.45
C GLN A 33 -29.24 34.95 73.71
N THR A 34 -28.63 35.99 74.27
CA THR A 34 -27.48 36.67 73.64
C THR A 34 -26.24 35.78 73.67
N ALA A 35 -26.03 35.04 74.77
CA ALA A 35 -24.99 34.02 74.87
C ALA A 35 -25.21 32.86 73.89
N GLN A 36 -26.45 32.35 73.77
CA GLN A 36 -26.79 31.31 72.81
C GLN A 36 -26.58 31.77 71.36
N ILE A 37 -27.02 32.99 71.02
CA ILE A 37 -26.77 33.60 69.71
C ILE A 37 -25.25 33.71 69.44
N GLY A 38 -24.45 34.02 70.45
CA GLY A 38 -22.99 34.07 70.33
C GLY A 38 -22.35 32.70 70.07
N GLU A 39 -22.81 31.65 70.74
CA GLU A 39 -22.37 30.26 70.51
C GLU A 39 -22.81 29.77 69.12
N ASP A 40 -24.09 29.96 68.78
CA ASP A 40 -24.64 29.58 67.47
C ASP A 40 -23.90 30.33 66.34
N GLN A 41 -23.54 31.60 66.54
CA GLN A 41 -22.76 32.37 65.57
C GLN A 41 -21.33 31.81 65.39
N GLN A 42 -20.66 31.41 66.49
CA GLN A 42 -19.35 30.74 66.38
C GLN A 42 -19.44 29.39 65.68
N GLU A 43 -20.53 28.64 65.90
CA GLU A 43 -20.76 27.37 65.24
C GLU A 43 -21.06 27.56 63.75
N ILE A 44 -21.87 28.56 63.39
CA ILE A 44 -22.10 28.98 62.00
C ILE A 44 -20.78 29.37 61.34
N ASP A 45 -19.94 30.19 61.98
CA ASP A 45 -18.66 30.63 61.41
C ASP A 45 -17.72 29.43 61.19
N ARG A 46 -17.68 28.48 62.13
CA ARG A 46 -16.90 27.23 61.99
C ARG A 46 -17.40 26.37 60.84
N VAL A 47 -18.69 26.10 60.79
CA VAL A 47 -19.29 25.24 59.74
C VAL A 47 -19.14 25.90 58.38
N THR A 48 -19.26 27.23 58.29
CA THR A 48 -19.04 27.99 57.05
C THR A 48 -17.59 27.88 56.58
N ALA A 49 -16.62 27.96 57.49
CA ALA A 49 -15.20 27.78 57.17
C ALA A 49 -14.88 26.34 56.71
N GLU A 50 -15.50 25.33 57.34
CA GLU A 50 -15.35 23.91 56.97
C GLU A 50 -15.95 23.63 55.58
N ILE A 51 -17.13 24.18 55.30
CA ILE A 51 -17.79 24.09 53.97
C ILE A 51 -16.89 24.72 52.90
N ALA A 52 -16.41 25.95 53.13
CA ALA A 52 -15.55 26.64 52.16
C ALA A 52 -14.25 25.86 51.87
N ARG A 53 -13.69 25.19 52.89
CA ARG A 53 -12.52 24.32 52.72
C ARG A 53 -12.84 23.07 51.89
N LEU A 54 -13.91 22.36 52.23
CA LEU A 54 -14.33 21.14 51.52
C LEU A 54 -14.72 21.43 50.06
N GLU A 55 -15.32 22.59 49.80
CA GLU A 55 -15.62 23.06 48.45
C GLU A 55 -14.36 23.34 47.64
N ALA A 56 -13.37 24.03 48.23
CA ALA A 56 -12.08 24.25 47.57
C ALA A 56 -11.32 22.94 47.27
N GLU A 57 -11.43 21.95 48.16
CA GLU A 57 -10.82 20.62 47.98
C GLU A 57 -11.52 19.82 46.86
N SER A 58 -12.85 19.86 46.79
CA SER A 58 -13.64 19.26 45.71
C SER A 58 -13.35 19.89 44.34
N GLU A 59 -13.28 21.22 44.26
CA GLU A 59 -12.93 21.93 43.03
C GLU A 59 -11.53 21.55 42.53
N ALA A 60 -10.56 21.44 43.44
CA ALA A 60 -9.19 21.06 43.10
C ALA A 60 -9.14 19.63 42.52
N TYR A 61 -9.87 18.69 43.14
CA TYR A 61 -9.92 17.30 42.70
C TYR A 61 -10.59 17.14 41.33
N SER A 62 -11.72 17.81 41.11
CA SER A 62 -12.48 17.79 39.84
C SER A 62 -11.70 18.38 38.67
N ARG A 63 -10.95 19.47 38.91
CA ARG A 63 -10.03 20.07 37.93
C ARG A 63 -8.86 19.14 37.61
N GLN A 64 -8.28 18.51 38.62
CA GLN A 64 -7.11 17.64 38.45
C GLN A 64 -7.43 16.39 37.62
N ASP A 65 -8.58 15.76 37.87
CA ASP A 65 -9.04 14.56 37.15
C ASP A 65 -9.33 14.89 35.67
N SER A 66 -10.11 15.94 35.43
CA SER A 66 -10.45 16.38 34.06
C SER A 66 -9.22 16.86 33.26
N MET A 67 -8.22 17.46 33.94
CA MET A 67 -6.96 17.87 33.29
C MET A 67 -6.08 16.67 32.93
N ALA A 68 -6.06 15.62 33.75
CA ALA A 68 -5.27 14.42 33.45
C ALA A 68 -5.78 13.69 32.19
N ASP A 69 -7.10 13.56 32.03
CA ASP A 69 -7.72 12.95 30.84
C ASP A 69 -7.49 13.78 29.56
N ILE A 70 -7.49 15.11 29.69
CA ILE A 70 -7.17 16.01 28.58
C ILE A 70 -5.69 15.85 28.19
N GLU A 71 -4.77 15.89 29.15
CA GLU A 71 -3.33 15.74 28.89
C GLU A 71 -2.98 14.39 28.25
N THR A 72 -3.63 13.31 28.70
CA THR A 72 -3.42 11.97 28.13
C THR A 72 -3.92 11.90 26.69
N THR A 73 -5.14 12.39 26.43
CA THR A 73 -5.70 12.44 25.06
C THR A 73 -4.83 13.31 24.13
N GLU A 74 -4.32 14.44 24.60
CA GLU A 74 -3.39 15.29 23.82
C GLU A 74 -2.07 14.60 23.48
N ARG A 75 -1.53 13.79 24.41
CA ARG A 75 -0.36 12.95 24.14
C ARG A 75 -0.66 11.89 23.08
N ASP A 76 -1.80 11.21 23.19
CA ASP A 76 -2.21 10.17 22.23
C ASP A 76 -2.41 10.73 20.81
N ILE A 77 -2.99 11.94 20.70
CA ILE A 77 -3.09 12.66 19.41
C ILE A 77 -1.69 12.95 18.86
N THR A 78 -0.79 13.48 19.69
CA THR A 78 0.59 13.81 19.27
C THR A 78 1.35 12.57 18.81
N ASP A 79 1.21 11.45 19.53
CA ASP A 79 1.82 10.18 19.17
C ASP A 79 1.24 9.62 17.86
N THR A 80 -0.07 9.75 17.65
CA THR A 80 -0.74 9.36 16.41
C THR A 80 -0.26 10.20 15.23
N GLN A 81 -0.12 11.51 15.41
CA GLN A 81 0.44 12.43 14.40
C GLN A 81 1.88 12.07 14.03
N ASN A 82 2.71 11.74 15.03
CA ASN A 82 4.08 11.28 14.79
C ASN A 82 4.10 9.98 13.96
N LYS A 83 3.26 9.00 14.30
CA LYS A 83 3.12 7.76 13.53
C LYS A 83 2.66 8.02 12.09
N ILE A 84 1.66 8.88 11.89
CA ILE A 84 1.19 9.28 10.55
C ILE A 84 2.33 9.90 9.75
N ARG A 85 3.11 10.80 10.37
CA ARG A 85 4.25 11.46 9.72
C ARG A 85 5.34 10.46 9.32
N GLU A 86 5.69 9.53 10.20
CA GLU A 86 6.68 8.48 9.92
C GLU A 86 6.24 7.58 8.78
N LYS A 87 4.98 7.11 8.81
CA LYS A 87 4.43 6.27 7.74
C LYS A 87 4.31 7.01 6.42
N THR A 88 3.91 8.28 6.45
CA THR A 88 3.88 9.13 5.24
C THR A 88 5.28 9.27 4.64
N LYS A 89 6.32 9.43 5.47
CA LYS A 89 7.71 9.46 5.02
C LYS A 89 8.14 8.11 4.43
N ALA A 90 7.74 7.00 5.03
CA ALA A 90 8.00 5.67 4.49
C ALA A 90 7.34 5.48 3.11
N ILE A 91 6.07 5.88 2.95
CA ILE A 91 5.36 5.86 1.67
C ILE A 91 6.11 6.68 0.62
N THR A 92 6.58 7.89 0.96
CA THR A 92 7.36 8.69 0.00
C THR A 92 8.64 8.00 -0.44
N GLY A 93 9.33 7.29 0.46
CA GLY A 93 10.53 6.51 0.12
C GLY A 93 10.21 5.30 -0.76
N LEU A 94 9.11 4.59 -0.48
CA LEU A 94 8.65 3.48 -1.31
C LEU A 94 8.26 3.92 -2.72
N ARG A 95 7.59 5.07 -2.87
CA ARG A 95 7.26 5.64 -4.18
C ARG A 95 8.50 6.08 -4.96
N GLU A 96 9.53 6.57 -4.28
CA GLU A 96 10.81 6.87 -4.92
C GLU A 96 11.48 5.58 -5.44
N GLN A 97 11.49 4.52 -4.62
CA GLN A 97 11.98 3.21 -5.03
C GLN A 97 11.18 2.64 -6.22
N GLU A 98 9.85 2.72 -6.17
CA GLU A 98 8.95 2.34 -7.28
C GLU A 98 9.34 3.08 -8.57
N GLY A 99 9.57 4.40 -8.49
CA GLY A 99 10.01 5.20 -9.64
C GLY A 99 11.35 4.75 -10.22
N VAL A 100 12.31 4.38 -9.38
CA VAL A 100 13.62 3.86 -9.82
C VAL A 100 13.47 2.51 -10.51
N LEU A 101 12.76 1.55 -9.89
CA LEU A 101 12.55 0.22 -10.46
C LEU A 101 11.75 0.28 -11.77
N SER A 102 10.72 1.11 -11.83
CA SER A 102 9.91 1.32 -13.02
C SER A 102 10.74 1.85 -14.20
N LYS A 103 11.65 2.80 -13.92
CA LYS A 103 12.57 3.32 -14.93
C LYS A 103 13.58 2.27 -15.39
N GLU A 104 14.19 1.51 -14.46
CA GLU A 104 15.13 0.43 -14.81
C GLU A 104 14.45 -0.63 -15.68
N ARG A 105 13.23 -1.04 -15.31
CA ARG A 105 12.42 -1.99 -16.09
C ARG A 105 12.15 -1.45 -17.50
N GLN A 106 11.74 -0.19 -17.61
CA GLN A 106 11.49 0.44 -18.91
C GLN A 106 12.76 0.44 -19.78
N GLU A 107 13.91 0.80 -19.22
CA GLU A 107 15.20 0.81 -19.93
C GLU A 107 15.59 -0.58 -20.45
N LEU A 108 15.30 -1.64 -19.69
CA LEU A 108 15.56 -3.02 -20.11
C LEU A 108 14.64 -3.44 -21.25
N LEU A 109 13.33 -3.17 -21.16
CA LEU A 109 12.39 -3.45 -22.24
C LEU A 109 12.73 -2.66 -23.51
N GLU A 110 13.12 -1.39 -23.38
CA GLU A 110 13.65 -0.59 -24.49
C GLU A 110 14.89 -1.23 -25.13
N ALA A 111 15.80 -1.76 -24.32
CA ALA A 111 16.98 -2.47 -24.81
C ALA A 111 16.60 -3.76 -25.56
N VAL A 112 15.59 -4.51 -25.11
CA VAL A 112 15.03 -5.66 -25.85
C VAL A 112 14.52 -5.20 -27.21
N TRP A 113 13.64 -4.20 -27.25
CA TRP A 113 13.03 -3.73 -28.49
C TRP A 113 14.01 -3.08 -29.48
N ARG A 114 15.09 -2.45 -29.01
CA ARG A 114 16.13 -1.86 -29.86
C ARG A 114 16.83 -2.89 -30.75
N THR A 115 16.77 -4.16 -30.40
CA THR A 115 17.33 -5.25 -31.20
C THR A 115 16.41 -5.70 -32.34
N ALA A 116 15.14 -5.28 -32.35
CA ALA A 116 14.19 -5.52 -33.42
C ALA A 116 14.09 -4.29 -34.35
N PRO A 117 13.70 -4.47 -35.63
CA PRO A 117 13.39 -3.33 -36.49
C PRO A 117 12.26 -2.47 -35.87
N PRO A 118 12.32 -1.12 -35.95
CA PRO A 118 11.30 -0.26 -35.35
C PRO A 118 9.86 -0.58 -35.79
N ALA A 119 9.67 -0.97 -37.05
CA ALA A 119 8.37 -1.38 -37.60
C ALA A 119 7.75 -2.59 -36.89
N VAL A 120 8.57 -3.47 -36.29
CA VAL A 120 8.10 -4.64 -35.53
C VAL A 120 7.50 -4.20 -34.20
N ARG A 121 8.20 -3.30 -33.49
CA ARG A 121 7.70 -2.73 -32.25
C ARG A 121 6.42 -1.92 -32.46
N GLU A 122 6.45 -0.98 -33.42
CA GLU A 122 5.28 -0.16 -33.71
C GLU A 122 4.08 -1.02 -34.14
N GLY A 123 4.32 -2.06 -34.95
CA GLY A 123 3.29 -3.02 -35.34
C GLY A 123 2.68 -3.76 -34.15
N TYR A 124 3.51 -4.25 -33.23
CA TYR A 124 3.02 -4.91 -32.01
C TYR A 124 2.23 -3.95 -31.10
N THR A 125 2.70 -2.71 -30.91
CA THR A 125 2.01 -1.72 -30.08
C THR A 125 0.61 -1.43 -30.60
N TRP A 126 0.46 -1.15 -31.91
CA TRP A 126 -0.85 -0.95 -32.51
C TRP A 126 -1.74 -2.18 -32.38
N LEU A 127 -1.17 -3.38 -32.53
CA LEU A 127 -1.91 -4.61 -32.42
C LEU A 127 -2.46 -4.83 -31.00
N MET A 128 -1.68 -4.54 -29.97
CA MET A 128 -2.15 -4.63 -28.58
C MET A 128 -3.22 -3.58 -28.23
N GLU A 129 -3.25 -2.45 -28.95
CA GLU A 129 -4.28 -1.41 -28.82
C GLU A 129 -5.54 -1.70 -29.64
N SER A 130 -5.53 -2.72 -30.51
CA SER A 130 -6.65 -3.03 -31.41
C SER A 130 -7.90 -3.56 -30.70
N GLY A 131 -7.73 -4.21 -29.55
CA GLY A 131 -8.80 -4.91 -28.84
C GLY A 131 -9.29 -6.19 -29.54
N ILE A 132 -8.52 -6.75 -30.49
CA ILE A 132 -8.83 -8.02 -31.14
C ILE A 132 -8.63 -9.17 -30.12
N ASP A 133 -9.68 -9.97 -29.94
CA ASP A 133 -9.64 -11.14 -29.06
C ASP A 133 -8.84 -12.31 -29.70
N GLY A 134 -8.19 -13.12 -28.87
CA GLY A 134 -7.41 -14.29 -29.34
C GLY A 134 -5.93 -14.00 -29.64
N ILE A 135 -5.43 -12.82 -29.28
CA ILE A 135 -3.99 -12.50 -29.25
C ILE A 135 -3.42 -12.86 -27.87
N HIS A 136 -2.38 -13.70 -27.85
CA HIS A 136 -1.77 -14.20 -26.60
C HIS A 136 -0.46 -13.49 -26.23
N GLY A 137 0.01 -12.54 -27.04
CA GLY A 137 1.26 -11.80 -26.82
C GLY A 137 2.45 -12.37 -27.59
N LEU A 138 3.67 -12.08 -27.16
CA LEU A 138 4.90 -12.46 -27.87
C LEU A 138 5.44 -13.82 -27.44
N LEU A 139 6.12 -14.54 -28.33
CA LEU A 139 6.77 -15.80 -27.96
C LEU A 139 7.76 -15.66 -26.79
N ILE A 140 8.50 -14.54 -26.72
CA ILE A 140 9.43 -14.27 -25.62
C ILE A 140 8.76 -14.20 -24.24
N GLU A 141 7.47 -13.84 -24.18
CA GLU A 141 6.67 -13.77 -22.94
C GLU A 141 6.30 -15.16 -22.40
N HIS A 142 6.40 -16.20 -23.23
CA HIS A 142 5.88 -17.55 -22.93
C HIS A 142 6.96 -18.64 -22.93
N VAL A 143 8.22 -18.26 -22.78
CA VAL A 143 9.36 -19.19 -22.72
C VAL A 143 10.21 -18.98 -21.48
N ASP A 144 10.50 -20.07 -20.77
CA ASP A 144 11.47 -20.09 -19.67
C ASP A 144 12.70 -20.92 -20.06
N ILE A 145 13.88 -20.33 -19.92
CA ILE A 145 15.14 -20.84 -20.43
C ILE A 145 16.23 -20.58 -19.39
N LEU A 146 16.85 -21.68 -18.94
CA LEU A 146 17.98 -21.64 -18.01
C LEU A 146 19.12 -20.77 -18.55
N GLU A 147 19.78 -20.03 -17.66
CA GLU A 147 20.78 -19.02 -18.02
C GLU A 147 21.87 -19.53 -18.96
N GLN A 148 22.36 -20.75 -18.72
CA GLN A 148 23.40 -21.40 -19.52
C GLN A 148 23.00 -21.63 -20.99
N TYR A 149 21.71 -21.71 -21.30
CA TYR A 149 21.21 -21.95 -22.66
C TYR A 149 20.62 -20.70 -23.34
N ARG A 150 20.50 -19.58 -22.62
CA ARG A 150 19.88 -18.34 -23.14
C ARG A 150 20.58 -17.82 -24.39
N LEU A 151 21.92 -17.84 -24.44
CA LEU A 151 22.64 -17.37 -25.63
C LEU A 151 22.29 -18.22 -26.86
N CYS A 152 22.32 -19.55 -26.71
CA CYS A 152 22.00 -20.48 -27.79
C CYS A 152 20.57 -20.27 -28.29
N ALA A 153 19.61 -20.23 -27.36
CA ALA A 153 18.21 -20.03 -27.68
C ALA A 153 17.93 -18.66 -28.31
N GLU A 154 18.62 -17.60 -27.88
CA GLU A 154 18.47 -16.25 -28.45
C GLU A 154 19.07 -16.16 -29.86
N VAL A 155 20.22 -16.80 -30.09
CA VAL A 155 20.86 -16.87 -31.41
C VAL A 155 19.98 -17.61 -32.41
N THR A 156 19.45 -18.77 -32.03
CA THR A 156 18.61 -19.60 -32.91
C THR A 156 17.20 -19.04 -33.04
N GLY A 157 16.62 -18.53 -31.97
CA GLY A 157 15.29 -17.93 -31.94
C GLY A 157 15.23 -16.62 -32.71
N GLY A 158 16.30 -15.81 -32.67
CA GLY A 158 16.43 -14.61 -33.48
C GLY A 158 15.19 -13.71 -33.40
N LEU A 159 14.69 -13.24 -34.55
CA LEU A 159 13.49 -12.41 -34.58
C LEU A 159 12.19 -13.17 -34.26
N SER A 160 12.20 -14.50 -34.25
CA SER A 160 11.02 -15.31 -33.91
C SER A 160 10.60 -15.14 -32.45
N LEU A 161 11.49 -14.66 -31.58
CA LEU A 161 11.16 -14.23 -30.22
C LEU A 161 10.06 -13.14 -30.20
N PHE A 162 9.97 -12.32 -31.26
CA PHE A 162 8.96 -11.27 -31.41
C PHE A 162 7.74 -11.71 -32.23
N ASN A 163 7.59 -13.01 -32.50
CA ASN A 163 6.37 -13.52 -33.11
C ASN A 163 5.21 -13.34 -32.15
N VAL A 164 4.09 -12.81 -32.64
CA VAL A 164 2.86 -12.69 -31.88
C VAL A 164 2.10 -14.01 -32.00
N LEU A 165 1.75 -14.61 -30.86
CA LEU A 165 0.97 -15.83 -30.78
C LEU A 165 -0.51 -15.48 -30.90
N VAL A 166 -1.22 -16.15 -31.80
CA VAL A 166 -2.66 -15.96 -32.03
C VAL A 166 -3.37 -17.31 -32.01
N GLU A 167 -4.64 -17.34 -31.61
CA GLU A 167 -5.41 -18.58 -31.45
C GLU A 167 -5.40 -19.43 -32.73
N ASN A 168 -5.79 -18.83 -33.86
CA ASN A 168 -5.98 -19.49 -35.15
C ASN A 168 -5.74 -18.55 -36.34
N ASP A 169 -5.90 -19.08 -37.55
CA ASP A 169 -5.64 -18.35 -38.79
C ASP A 169 -6.65 -17.20 -39.01
N GLU A 170 -7.89 -17.33 -38.54
CA GLU A 170 -8.93 -16.30 -38.68
C GLU A 170 -8.55 -15.03 -37.90
N VAL A 171 -8.16 -15.18 -36.63
CA VAL A 171 -7.62 -14.08 -35.81
C VAL A 171 -6.36 -13.51 -36.46
N GLY A 172 -5.51 -14.38 -37.03
CA GLY A 172 -4.31 -13.95 -37.74
C GLY A 172 -4.61 -13.06 -38.95
N GLU A 173 -5.63 -13.38 -39.73
CA GLU A 173 -6.07 -12.57 -40.87
C GLU A 173 -6.64 -11.22 -40.43
N GLU A 174 -7.45 -11.21 -39.38
CA GLU A 174 -7.99 -9.99 -38.76
C GLU A 174 -6.86 -9.04 -38.32
N CYS A 175 -5.87 -9.57 -37.60
CA CYS A 175 -4.68 -8.83 -37.16
C CYS A 175 -3.92 -8.21 -38.35
N LEU A 176 -3.71 -8.97 -39.43
CA LEU A 176 -3.01 -8.48 -40.62
C LEU A 176 -3.79 -7.38 -41.34
N ASN A 177 -5.11 -7.49 -41.42
CA ASN A 177 -5.97 -6.48 -42.03
C ASN A 177 -5.93 -5.19 -41.22
N PHE A 178 -6.07 -5.27 -39.90
CA PHE A 178 -5.92 -4.13 -39.00
C PHE A 178 -4.58 -3.40 -39.18
N ILE A 179 -3.46 -4.14 -39.22
CA ILE A 179 -2.14 -3.52 -39.41
C ILE A 179 -1.99 -2.86 -40.79
N ARG A 180 -2.55 -3.45 -41.84
CA ARG A 180 -2.54 -2.83 -43.19
C ARG A 180 -3.33 -1.53 -43.21
N GLU A 181 -4.49 -1.49 -42.58
CA GLU A 181 -5.31 -0.28 -42.45
C GLU A 181 -4.56 0.81 -41.68
N LYS A 182 -3.97 0.46 -40.54
CA LYS A 182 -3.17 1.41 -39.73
C LYS A 182 -1.93 1.91 -40.45
N GLN A 183 -1.24 1.04 -41.19
CA GLN A 183 -0.12 1.44 -42.03
C GLN A 183 -0.55 2.46 -43.10
N ALA A 184 -1.72 2.27 -43.72
CA ALA A 184 -2.28 3.23 -44.68
C ALA A 184 -2.68 4.57 -44.04
N GLU A 185 -3.23 4.53 -42.81
CA GLU A 185 -3.62 5.72 -42.04
C GLU A 185 -2.41 6.57 -41.62
N ILE A 186 -1.39 5.93 -41.05
CA ILE A 186 -0.23 6.61 -40.43
C ILE A 186 0.85 6.94 -41.47
N GLY A 187 0.89 6.20 -42.58
CA GLY A 187 1.91 6.35 -43.62
C GLY A 187 3.31 5.90 -43.19
N LYS A 188 3.42 5.07 -42.15
CA LYS A 188 4.67 4.47 -41.66
C LYS A 188 4.68 2.95 -41.85
N PRO A 189 5.84 2.33 -42.08
CA PRO A 189 5.93 0.89 -42.23
C PRO A 189 5.64 0.20 -40.89
N LEU A 190 4.63 -0.68 -40.87
CA LEU A 190 4.35 -1.58 -39.75
C LEU A 190 4.69 -3.01 -40.17
N ARG A 191 5.18 -3.83 -39.24
CA ARG A 191 5.48 -5.23 -39.49
C ARG A 191 5.09 -6.07 -38.31
N ILE A 192 4.37 -7.16 -38.56
CA ILE A 192 4.07 -8.18 -37.56
C ILE A 192 4.39 -9.55 -38.15
N THR A 193 4.74 -10.50 -37.29
CA THR A 193 4.84 -11.92 -37.65
C THR A 193 3.93 -12.66 -36.69
N LEU A 194 2.97 -13.39 -37.22
CA LEU A 194 1.95 -14.08 -36.43
C LEU A 194 2.22 -15.59 -36.42
N THR A 195 1.93 -16.22 -35.29
CA THR A 195 2.02 -17.66 -35.09
C THR A 195 0.64 -18.19 -34.70
N PRO A 196 -0.16 -18.70 -35.66
CA PRO A 196 -1.46 -19.29 -35.39
C PRO A 196 -1.31 -20.65 -34.72
N LEU A 197 -1.69 -20.74 -33.45
CA LEU A 197 -1.39 -21.87 -32.58
C LEU A 197 -2.12 -23.14 -32.99
N GLU A 198 -3.39 -23.05 -33.39
CA GLU A 198 -4.19 -24.18 -33.88
C GLU A 198 -3.56 -24.82 -35.12
N GLN A 199 -3.24 -24.01 -36.12
CA GLN A 199 -2.66 -24.47 -37.38
C GLN A 199 -1.25 -25.04 -37.17
N VAL A 200 -0.42 -24.37 -36.37
CA VAL A 200 0.94 -24.84 -36.05
C VAL A 200 0.89 -26.18 -35.33
N ARG A 201 -0.02 -26.37 -34.37
CA ARG A 201 -0.22 -27.65 -33.68
C ARG A 201 -0.60 -28.78 -34.63
N ALA A 202 -1.41 -28.49 -35.66
CA ALA A 202 -1.87 -29.50 -36.62
C ALA A 202 -0.78 -29.98 -37.60
N ILE A 203 0.25 -29.16 -37.87
CA ILE A 203 1.27 -29.44 -38.89
C ILE A 203 2.65 -29.81 -38.31
N ILE A 204 2.83 -29.68 -37.00
CA ILE A 204 4.08 -30.09 -36.36
C ILE A 204 4.20 -31.61 -36.44
N ASN A 205 5.32 -32.05 -36.98
CA ASN A 205 5.71 -33.45 -37.04
C ASN A 205 6.85 -33.69 -36.07
N ASP A 206 6.91 -34.91 -35.56
CA ASP A 206 8.03 -35.38 -34.75
C ASP A 206 9.34 -35.27 -35.53
N VAL A 207 10.38 -34.89 -34.79
CA VAL A 207 11.74 -34.83 -35.28
C VAL A 207 12.51 -36.00 -34.69
N ASP A 208 13.19 -36.74 -35.55
CA ASP A 208 14.06 -37.82 -35.10
C ASP A 208 15.40 -37.23 -34.63
N TYR A 209 15.64 -37.31 -33.33
CA TYR A 209 16.88 -36.85 -32.73
C TYR A 209 17.81 -38.04 -32.55
N PRO A 210 19.08 -37.97 -33.00
CA PRO A 210 20.06 -39.06 -32.89
C PRO A 210 20.61 -39.27 -31.47
N ARG A 211 19.71 -39.39 -30.49
CA ARG A 211 20.02 -39.55 -29.06
C ARG A 211 20.77 -40.87 -28.86
N GLY A 212 22.04 -40.77 -28.46
CA GLY A 212 22.90 -41.94 -28.21
C GLY A 212 23.69 -42.43 -29.43
N GLU A 213 23.33 -42.00 -30.66
CA GLU A 213 24.15 -42.22 -31.85
C GLU A 213 25.26 -41.17 -31.98
N LEU A 214 24.94 -39.93 -31.59
CA LEU A 214 25.90 -38.85 -31.44
C LEU A 214 26.09 -38.54 -29.94
N PRO A 215 27.34 -38.50 -29.44
CA PRO A 215 27.59 -38.07 -28.07
C PRO A 215 27.30 -36.57 -27.91
N ASP A 216 26.87 -36.19 -26.71
CA ASP A 216 26.77 -34.79 -26.24
C ASP A 216 25.89 -33.86 -27.07
N ILE A 217 24.82 -34.40 -27.66
CA ILE A 217 23.78 -33.59 -28.30
C ILE A 217 22.60 -33.34 -27.36
N LEU A 218 22.08 -32.11 -27.35
CA LEU A 218 20.91 -31.74 -26.54
C LEU A 218 19.92 -30.91 -27.35
N PRO A 219 18.74 -31.45 -27.71
CA PRO A 219 17.70 -30.67 -28.38
C PRO A 219 17.30 -29.44 -27.57
N LEU A 220 17.26 -28.26 -28.19
CA LEU A 220 16.94 -27.03 -27.46
C LEU A 220 15.52 -27.04 -26.88
N ILE A 221 14.58 -27.74 -27.52
CA ILE A 221 13.21 -27.86 -27.00
C ILE A 221 13.11 -28.60 -25.66
N ASP A 222 14.15 -29.37 -25.29
CA ASP A 222 14.19 -30.10 -24.01
C ASP A 222 14.58 -29.18 -22.85
N VAL A 223 15.18 -28.01 -23.14
CA VAL A 223 15.64 -27.02 -22.14
C VAL A 223 14.85 -25.71 -22.16
N ILE A 224 13.81 -25.64 -22.99
CA ILE A 224 12.90 -24.50 -23.09
C ILE A 224 11.55 -24.95 -22.53
N GLU A 225 11.20 -24.39 -21.39
CA GLU A 225 9.90 -24.58 -20.76
C GLU A 225 8.89 -23.56 -21.29
N SER A 226 7.62 -23.95 -21.34
CA SER A 226 6.53 -23.10 -21.82
C SER A 226 5.18 -23.67 -21.36
N PRO A 227 4.12 -22.88 -21.31
CA PRO A 227 2.76 -23.39 -21.16
C PRO A 227 2.39 -24.41 -22.26
N ASP A 228 1.57 -25.41 -21.93
CA ASP A 228 1.16 -26.47 -22.87
C ASP A 228 0.50 -25.93 -24.16
N TRP A 229 -0.24 -24.83 -24.03
CA TRP A 229 -0.91 -24.20 -25.17
C TRP A 229 0.09 -23.52 -26.13
N ALA A 230 1.21 -23.00 -25.61
CA ALA A 230 2.26 -22.31 -26.37
C ALA A 230 3.35 -23.26 -26.90
N ARG A 231 3.39 -24.51 -26.43
CA ARG A 231 4.43 -25.49 -26.76
C ARG A 231 4.63 -25.68 -28.26
N CYS A 232 3.54 -25.65 -29.04
CA CYS A 232 3.62 -25.76 -30.50
C CYS A 232 4.41 -24.60 -31.13
N ALA A 233 4.32 -23.37 -30.60
CA ALA A 233 5.11 -22.25 -31.07
C ALA A 233 6.60 -22.41 -30.73
N VAL A 234 6.91 -22.93 -29.54
CA VAL A 234 8.29 -23.27 -29.14
C VAL A 234 8.87 -24.31 -30.09
N GLU A 235 8.14 -25.40 -30.35
CA GLU A 235 8.56 -26.44 -31.29
C GLU A 235 8.69 -25.90 -32.72
N GLN A 236 7.83 -24.96 -33.13
CA GLN A 236 7.94 -24.32 -34.43
C GLN A 236 9.32 -23.68 -34.65
N VAL A 237 9.84 -23.01 -33.62
CA VAL A 237 11.10 -22.26 -33.65
C VAL A 237 12.31 -23.15 -33.35
N TRP A 238 12.26 -23.98 -32.30
CA TRP A 238 13.44 -24.66 -31.76
C TRP A 238 13.53 -26.16 -32.03
N ARG A 239 12.50 -26.86 -32.55
CA ARG A 239 12.56 -28.34 -32.72
C ARG A 239 13.65 -28.84 -33.67
N LYS A 240 14.20 -27.98 -34.52
CA LYS A 240 15.31 -28.35 -35.40
C LYS A 240 16.67 -27.99 -34.82
N HIS A 241 16.71 -27.25 -33.72
CA HIS A 241 17.95 -26.74 -33.15
C HIS A 241 18.44 -27.64 -32.02
N VAL A 242 19.70 -28.04 -32.12
CA VAL A 242 20.35 -28.94 -31.17
C VAL A 242 21.64 -28.31 -30.70
N LEU A 243 21.85 -28.30 -29.39
CA LEU A 243 23.11 -27.91 -28.78
C LEU A 243 24.17 -28.98 -29.08
N ILE A 244 25.31 -28.55 -29.61
CA ILE A 244 26.47 -29.37 -29.96
C ILE A 244 27.73 -28.79 -29.31
N PRO A 245 28.72 -29.61 -28.95
CA PRO A 245 29.96 -29.10 -28.35
C PRO A 245 30.85 -28.38 -29.38
N ASP A 246 30.82 -28.81 -30.65
CA ASP A 246 31.63 -28.24 -31.72
C ASP A 246 30.91 -28.29 -33.08
N LEU A 247 31.33 -27.43 -34.02
CA LEU A 247 30.73 -27.35 -35.37
C LEU A 247 31.07 -28.56 -36.25
N GLU A 248 32.10 -29.35 -35.93
CA GLU A 248 32.47 -30.53 -36.72
C GLU A 248 31.39 -31.61 -36.62
N ILE A 249 30.80 -31.78 -35.44
CA ILE A 249 29.63 -32.66 -35.21
C ILE A 249 28.43 -32.21 -36.02
N GLY A 250 28.26 -30.91 -36.25
CA GLY A 250 27.12 -30.36 -36.99
C GLY A 250 26.96 -30.91 -38.41
N SER A 251 28.05 -31.35 -39.06
CA SER A 251 27.94 -32.01 -40.38
C SER A 251 27.19 -33.34 -40.31
N LYS A 252 27.25 -34.04 -39.18
CA LYS A 252 26.53 -35.32 -38.96
C LYS A 252 25.05 -35.09 -38.67
N LEU A 253 24.66 -33.91 -38.19
CA LEU A 253 23.26 -33.53 -37.99
C LEU A 253 22.49 -33.34 -39.31
N ALA A 254 23.20 -33.16 -40.43
CA ALA A 254 22.60 -32.98 -41.74
C ALA A 254 21.75 -34.19 -42.17
N ASP A 255 22.17 -35.41 -41.80
CA ASP A 255 21.43 -36.65 -42.11
C ASP A 255 20.04 -36.67 -41.46
N PHE A 256 19.90 -35.98 -40.32
CA PHE A 256 18.67 -35.85 -39.54
C PHE A 256 17.91 -34.54 -39.81
N HIS A 257 18.39 -33.71 -40.75
CA HIS A 257 17.83 -32.39 -41.06
C HIS A 257 17.75 -31.45 -39.83
N LEU A 258 18.75 -31.57 -38.95
CA LEU A 258 18.89 -30.80 -37.71
C LEU A 258 19.94 -29.69 -37.88
N ASP A 259 19.65 -28.55 -37.27
CA ASP A 259 20.54 -27.41 -37.14
C ASP A 259 21.28 -27.48 -35.80
N GLY A 260 22.58 -27.23 -35.82
CA GLY A 260 23.45 -27.25 -34.66
C GLY A 260 23.77 -25.85 -34.13
N VAL A 261 23.87 -25.70 -32.82
CA VAL A 261 24.35 -24.49 -32.15
C VAL A 261 25.33 -24.87 -31.04
N THR A 262 26.42 -24.12 -30.90
CA THR A 262 27.38 -24.30 -29.79
C THR A 262 27.04 -23.41 -28.61
N GLU A 263 27.56 -23.70 -27.42
CA GLU A 263 27.42 -22.83 -26.23
C GLU A 263 27.91 -21.39 -26.49
N SER A 264 28.90 -21.23 -27.38
CA SER A 264 29.44 -19.94 -27.82
C SER A 264 28.52 -19.17 -28.77
N GLY A 265 27.43 -19.78 -29.25
CA GLY A 265 26.49 -19.19 -30.21
C GLY A 265 26.88 -19.34 -31.68
N ASP A 266 27.91 -20.11 -32.00
CA ASP A 266 28.18 -20.49 -33.40
C ASP A 266 27.12 -21.49 -33.87
N THR A 267 26.60 -21.31 -35.08
CA THR A 267 25.51 -22.12 -35.65
C THR A 267 25.90 -22.74 -36.97
N ILE A 268 25.40 -23.95 -37.22
CA ILE A 268 25.52 -24.66 -38.49
C ILE A 268 24.15 -25.21 -38.87
N THR A 269 23.68 -24.90 -40.07
CA THR A 269 22.42 -25.46 -40.55
C THR A 269 22.65 -26.81 -41.20
N TRP A 270 21.62 -27.65 -41.28
CA TRP A 270 21.67 -28.93 -42.01
C TRP A 270 22.02 -28.76 -43.50
N LYS A 271 21.84 -27.54 -44.04
CA LYS A 271 22.24 -27.17 -45.41
C LYS A 271 23.71 -26.72 -45.52
N GLY A 272 24.49 -26.82 -44.44
CA GLY A 272 25.90 -26.45 -44.39
C GLY A 272 26.16 -24.95 -44.25
N LEU A 273 25.16 -24.12 -43.93
CA LEU A 273 25.40 -22.70 -43.65
C LEU A 273 25.96 -22.56 -42.24
N MET A 274 27.21 -22.12 -42.13
CA MET A 274 27.87 -21.85 -40.86
C MET A 274 27.86 -20.35 -40.57
N LYS A 275 27.53 -19.97 -39.33
CA LYS A 275 27.66 -18.61 -38.81
C LYS A 275 28.42 -18.69 -37.49
N GLY A 276 29.47 -17.89 -37.36
CA GLY A 276 30.22 -17.82 -36.11
C GLY A 276 31.16 -16.64 -36.05
N GLY A 277 31.86 -16.53 -34.92
CA GLY A 277 32.86 -15.49 -34.67
C GLY A 277 32.52 -14.59 -33.47
N TYR A 278 33.11 -13.39 -33.43
CA TYR A 278 32.92 -12.49 -32.30
C TYR A 278 31.45 -12.05 -32.16
N ILE A 279 30.85 -12.44 -31.05
CA ILE A 279 29.54 -11.99 -30.62
C ILE A 279 29.72 -10.80 -29.68
N ASP A 280 29.24 -9.63 -30.11
CA ASP A 280 29.16 -8.48 -29.20
C ASP A 280 28.21 -8.85 -28.03
N PRO A 281 28.68 -8.79 -26.76
CA PRO A 281 27.84 -9.06 -25.58
C PRO A 281 26.60 -8.16 -25.47
N ARG A 282 26.53 -7.07 -26.25
CA ARG A 282 25.38 -6.17 -26.35
C ARG A 282 24.31 -6.62 -27.35
N ARG A 283 24.63 -7.59 -28.22
CA ARG A 283 23.75 -8.03 -29.31
C ARG A 283 22.73 -9.06 -28.86
N TYR A 284 23.15 -10.04 -28.05
CA TYR A 284 22.28 -11.07 -27.51
C TYR A 284 22.00 -10.79 -26.03
N THR A 285 21.04 -9.91 -25.83
CA THR A 285 20.64 -9.44 -24.49
C THR A 285 19.14 -9.50 -24.28
N ARG A 286 18.36 -9.96 -25.27
CA ARG A 286 16.90 -9.95 -25.25
C ARG A 286 16.39 -10.79 -24.11
N LEU A 287 16.77 -12.06 -24.04
CA LEU A 287 16.29 -12.97 -22.99
C LEU A 287 16.76 -12.50 -21.62
N ARG A 288 18.04 -12.12 -21.48
CA ARG A 288 18.58 -11.62 -20.21
C ARG A 288 17.86 -10.37 -19.71
N ASN A 289 17.67 -9.38 -20.58
CA ASN A 289 16.99 -8.13 -20.20
C ASN A 289 15.50 -8.37 -19.99
N TRP A 290 14.89 -9.32 -20.71
CA TRP A 290 13.51 -9.73 -20.52
C TRP A 290 13.28 -10.34 -19.14
N TYR A 291 14.03 -11.39 -18.78
CA TYR A 291 13.92 -12.00 -17.43
C TYR A 291 14.19 -10.97 -16.33
N ARG A 292 15.21 -10.11 -16.50
CA ARG A 292 15.47 -9.05 -15.53
C ARG A 292 14.31 -8.05 -15.43
N ALA A 293 13.63 -7.74 -16.53
CA ALA A 293 12.45 -6.87 -16.52
C ALA A 293 11.23 -7.53 -15.86
N GLU A 294 11.09 -8.86 -15.96
CA GLU A 294 10.08 -9.64 -15.24
C GLU A 294 10.36 -9.68 -13.73
N ASP A 295 11.61 -9.92 -13.33
CA ASP A 295 12.02 -9.86 -11.91
C ASP A 295 11.67 -8.49 -11.31
N LEU A 296 11.97 -7.41 -12.04
CA LEU A 296 11.65 -6.04 -11.62
C LEU A 296 10.14 -5.77 -11.59
N GLU A 297 9.33 -6.42 -12.44
CA GLU A 297 7.87 -6.32 -12.39
C GLU A 297 7.34 -6.99 -11.11
N GLU A 298 7.91 -8.13 -10.71
CA GLU A 298 7.55 -8.78 -9.45
C GLU A 298 7.94 -7.90 -8.24
N ASP A 299 9.12 -7.27 -8.28
CA ASP A 299 9.57 -6.34 -7.25
C ASP A 299 8.69 -5.07 -7.20
N LEU A 300 8.29 -4.53 -8.35
CA LEU A 300 7.34 -3.42 -8.44
C LEU A 300 6.00 -3.78 -7.82
N ARG A 301 5.49 -4.99 -8.09
CA ARG A 301 4.25 -5.48 -7.46
C ARG A 301 4.39 -5.53 -5.94
N LYS A 302 5.49 -6.09 -5.42
CA LYS A 302 5.76 -6.13 -3.96
C LYS A 302 5.82 -4.73 -3.34
N VAL A 303 6.46 -3.77 -4.03
CA VAL A 303 6.52 -2.38 -3.58
C VAL A 303 5.14 -1.72 -3.63
N GLY A 304 4.36 -1.96 -4.68
CA GLY A 304 2.98 -1.48 -4.81
C GLY A 304 2.07 -2.00 -3.69
N ASP A 305 2.17 -3.29 -3.36
CA ASP A 305 1.45 -3.92 -2.25
C ASP A 305 1.85 -3.27 -0.90
N ALA A 306 3.14 -3.03 -0.68
CA ALA A 306 3.64 -2.37 0.53
C ALA A 306 3.18 -0.91 0.64
N ILE A 307 3.09 -0.18 -0.49
CA ILE A 307 2.52 1.18 -0.53
C ILE A 307 1.04 1.13 -0.15
N ALA A 308 0.28 0.20 -0.74
CA ALA A 308 -1.16 0.07 -0.48
C ALA A 308 -1.46 -0.27 0.99
N GLU A 309 -0.66 -1.16 1.60
CA GLU A 309 -0.72 -1.50 3.02
C GLU A 309 -0.44 -0.28 3.90
N ALA A 310 0.67 0.42 3.65
CA ALA A 310 1.04 1.62 4.41
C ALA A 310 0.00 2.75 4.28
N GLU A 311 -0.60 2.93 3.10
CA GLU A 311 -1.71 3.86 2.90
C GLU A 311 -2.98 3.43 3.63
N GLY A 312 -3.23 2.12 3.74
CA GLY A 312 -4.26 1.54 4.59
C GLY A 312 -4.09 1.92 6.06
N GLU A 313 -2.88 1.71 6.60
CA GLU A 313 -2.55 2.07 7.99
C GLU A 313 -2.67 3.58 8.25
N VAL A 314 -2.17 4.42 7.34
CA VAL A 314 -2.29 5.88 7.48
C VAL A 314 -3.75 6.32 7.49
N ARG A 315 -4.62 5.68 6.69
CA ARG A 315 -6.07 5.95 6.73
C ARG A 315 -6.67 5.60 8.09
N GLN A 316 -6.32 4.45 8.65
CA GLN A 316 -6.77 4.04 9.99
C GLN A 316 -6.28 5.00 11.09
N LEU A 317 -5.00 5.39 11.04
CA LEU A 317 -4.45 6.34 12.00
C LEU A 317 -5.14 7.70 11.92
N ARG A 318 -5.48 8.19 10.71
CA ARG A 318 -6.23 9.44 10.54
C ARG A 318 -7.65 9.35 11.08
N THR A 319 -8.32 8.20 10.95
CA THR A 319 -9.63 8.00 11.58
C THR A 319 -9.52 8.03 13.10
N THR A 320 -8.51 7.35 13.67
CA THR A 320 -8.25 7.37 15.12
C THR A 320 -7.87 8.77 15.61
N GLU A 321 -7.07 9.52 14.85
CA GLU A 321 -6.74 10.93 15.15
C GLU A 321 -8.02 11.77 15.24
N THR A 322 -8.92 11.63 14.26
CA THR A 322 -10.20 12.37 14.23
C THR A 322 -11.09 11.99 15.42
N GLU A 323 -11.15 10.71 15.79
CA GLU A 323 -11.90 10.23 16.96
C GLU A 323 -11.33 10.78 18.28
N LEU A 324 -9.99 10.80 18.42
CA LEU A 324 -9.32 11.37 19.58
C LEU A 324 -9.52 12.89 19.68
N GLU A 325 -9.48 13.61 18.55
CA GLU A 325 -9.77 15.04 18.50
C GLU A 325 -11.22 15.35 18.91
N GLN A 326 -12.19 14.54 18.46
CA GLN A 326 -13.59 14.67 18.90
C GLN A 326 -13.73 14.40 20.39
N HIS A 327 -13.10 13.33 20.89
CA HIS A 327 -13.10 13.00 22.31
C HIS A 327 -12.48 14.12 23.17
N LEU A 328 -11.40 14.75 22.69
CA LEU A 328 -10.79 15.89 23.36
C LEU A 328 -11.73 17.09 23.45
N VAL A 329 -12.49 17.38 22.39
CA VAL A 329 -13.51 18.44 22.38
C VAL A 329 -14.60 18.15 23.41
N ASP A 330 -15.09 16.91 23.47
CA ASP A 330 -16.14 16.49 24.40
C ASP A 330 -15.66 16.55 25.86
N LEU A 331 -14.42 16.11 26.14
CA LEU A 331 -13.79 16.24 27.46
C LEU A 331 -13.69 17.71 27.90
N ARG A 332 -13.22 18.59 27.01
CA ARG A 332 -13.11 20.03 27.28
C ARG A 332 -14.48 20.67 27.52
N PHE A 333 -15.50 20.29 26.74
CA PHE A 333 -16.87 20.76 26.94
C PHE A 333 -17.45 20.31 28.29
N THR A 334 -17.23 19.04 28.65
CA THR A 334 -17.69 18.46 29.92
C THR A 334 -17.01 19.15 31.11
N ALA A 335 -15.70 19.35 31.03
CA ALA A 335 -14.92 20.06 32.05
C ALA A 335 -15.43 21.50 32.23
N GLN A 336 -15.66 22.23 31.13
CA GLN A 336 -16.19 23.60 31.18
C GLN A 336 -17.60 23.66 31.76
N THR A 337 -18.46 22.69 31.41
CA THR A 337 -19.84 22.62 31.92
C THR A 337 -19.87 22.33 33.41
N ARG A 338 -19.04 21.38 33.89
CA ARG A 338 -18.86 21.12 35.33
C ARG A 338 -18.39 22.37 36.06
N PHE A 339 -17.38 23.06 35.54
CA PHE A 339 -16.87 24.30 36.12
C PHE A 339 -17.96 25.40 36.21
N ASN A 340 -18.73 25.59 35.14
CA ASN A 340 -19.82 26.57 35.13
C ASN A 340 -20.94 26.23 36.13
N ALA A 341 -21.30 24.94 36.26
CA ALA A 341 -22.31 24.48 37.21
C ALA A 341 -21.85 24.66 38.67
N GLU A 342 -20.58 24.38 38.95
CA GLU A 342 -19.98 24.55 40.27
C GLU A 342 -19.93 26.03 40.68
N CYS A 343 -19.47 26.91 39.77
CA CYS A 343 -19.50 28.36 39.96
C CYS A 343 -20.92 28.92 40.16
N ALA A 344 -21.93 28.35 39.51
CA ALA A 344 -23.33 28.75 39.69
C ALA A 344 -23.87 28.31 41.07
N ARG A 345 -23.45 27.14 41.56
CA ARG A 345 -23.83 26.62 42.88
C ARG A 345 -23.23 27.45 44.02
N VAL A 346 -22.00 27.92 43.87
CA VAL A 346 -21.31 28.79 44.84
C VAL A 346 -21.95 30.20 44.94
N ARG A 347 -22.69 30.63 43.91
CA ARG A 347 -23.34 31.96 43.89
C ARG A 347 -24.75 31.98 44.49
N GLN A 348 -25.36 30.81 44.74
CA GLN A 348 -26.67 30.68 45.40
C GLN A 348 -26.48 30.40 46.88
#